data_AF-A0A554N2S2-F1
#
_entry.id   AF-A0A554N2S2-F1
#
_cell.length_a   1.000
_cell.length_b   1.000
_cell.length_c   1.000
_cell.angle_alpha   90.00
_cell.angle_beta   90.00
_cell.angle_gamma   90.00
#
_symmetry.space_group_name_H-M   'P 1'
#
loop_
_entity.id
_entity.type
_entity.pdbx_description
1 polymer ?
#
loop_
_entity_poly.entity_id
_entity_poly.type
_entity_poly.pdbx_seq_one_letter_code
_entity_poly.pdbx_strand_id
1 'polypeptide(L)'
;MTATSNDEIVSVGPWRLALRGAELADVTFRGTLVLRAVRFVVRDHDWRTADDTVLIRTVDGDDGCIRLEISARYDGVEVVRTVLEVTLDDDTLQVAAVATAPRAFRRNRIGLVVLHPPTLAGQPLTVRHPSGGSTATAFPFWIAPHQPAVDVAGLDWAAGPVALALDLTGDVFETEDQRNWTDASFKTYSTPLAEPFPVAITPGTTVRQGLTLRATAVGSPGGRGTRSGGAASPAPDLAALDGPAPGAVVTTPPTLQLLAGSAPVAARPDDADLLRGFPILVEPTLGAPNVEAVLASARRDAGAAPLDVRFVTDDPVLLRAAIDAVLEGGPVARVGAFDPVSHVTTPALQRALREAVAAVGALEVVAGTRAHFTELNRSIAVFSGWDGPLTCSVTPQMHDRSPEEVTESIRMLRWVVSSASRLAAGRALHVGPVTLRPRWNAVATAPTRVVTDATVEHGYGPETVPDATDPAQHTPAAGRWFADAVRALTVPGVASITLAEAWGPRGFVAADGMGNAPPEGGRRGVPVRAR
;
A
#
# COMPACT_ATOMS: atom_id res chain seq x y z
N MET A 1 12.09 20.03 -6.67
CA MET A 1 13.52 19.68 -6.52
C MET A 1 13.64 18.19 -6.73
N THR A 2 14.37 17.76 -7.74
CA THR A 2 14.76 16.36 -7.89
C THR A 2 15.78 16.07 -6.81
N ALA A 3 15.35 15.50 -5.68
CA ALA A 3 16.26 14.73 -4.87
C ALA A 3 16.61 13.51 -5.71
N THR A 4 17.64 13.63 -6.55
CA THR A 4 18.40 12.45 -6.97
C THR A 4 18.84 11.81 -5.67
N SER A 5 18.35 10.61 -5.36
CA SER A 5 18.87 9.85 -4.25
C SER A 5 20.39 9.79 -4.45
N ASN A 6 21.16 10.27 -3.49
CA ASN A 6 22.61 10.07 -3.47
C ASN A 6 22.86 8.62 -3.04
N ASP A 7 22.35 7.69 -3.84
CA ASP A 7 22.58 6.27 -3.66
C ASP A 7 24.08 6.03 -3.88
N GLU A 8 24.74 5.59 -2.82
CA GLU A 8 26.14 5.19 -2.89
C GLU A 8 26.19 3.72 -3.25
N ILE A 9 26.82 3.41 -4.38
CA ILE A 9 26.95 2.04 -4.86
C ILE A 9 28.18 1.41 -4.24
N VAL A 10 27.98 0.29 -3.53
CA VAL A 10 29.06 -0.53 -2.99
C VAL A 10 29.16 -1.80 -3.83
N SER A 11 30.38 -2.15 -4.24
CA SER A 11 30.67 -3.38 -5.00
C SER A 11 31.88 -4.07 -4.40
N VAL A 12 31.69 -5.32 -3.95
CA VAL A 12 32.72 -6.11 -3.26
C VAL A 12 32.63 -7.52 -3.81
N GLY A 13 33.67 -7.95 -4.53
CA GLY A 13 33.66 -9.22 -5.23
C GLY A 13 32.42 -9.37 -6.14
N PRO A 14 31.63 -10.45 -6.00
CA PRO A 14 30.41 -10.66 -6.80
C PRO A 14 29.19 -9.88 -6.31
N TRP A 15 29.27 -9.19 -5.18
CA TRP A 15 28.17 -8.43 -4.59
C TRP A 15 28.15 -6.99 -5.08
N ARG A 16 26.94 -6.48 -5.30
CA ARG A 16 26.69 -5.04 -5.49
C ARG A 16 25.39 -4.65 -4.80
N LEU A 17 25.40 -3.55 -4.06
CA LEU A 17 24.23 -2.96 -3.42
C LEU A 17 24.26 -1.43 -3.49
N ALA A 18 23.12 -0.80 -3.22
CA ALA A 18 22.97 0.65 -3.10
C ALA A 18 22.69 1.03 -1.64
N LEU A 19 23.43 1.98 -1.08
CA LEU A 19 23.15 2.54 0.24
C LEU A 19 22.21 3.74 0.13
N ARG A 20 20.91 3.47 0.17
CA ARG A 20 19.82 4.46 0.05
C ARG A 20 19.35 4.89 1.44
N GLY A 21 19.91 6.00 1.95
CA GLY A 21 19.68 6.40 3.34
C GLY A 21 20.08 5.28 4.32
N ALA A 22 19.13 4.79 5.11
CA ALA A 22 19.31 3.70 6.09
C ALA A 22 19.09 2.28 5.50
N GLU A 23 18.82 2.17 4.20
CA GLU A 23 18.52 0.93 3.51
C GLU A 23 19.74 0.39 2.74
N LEU A 24 19.93 -0.94 2.80
CA LEU A 24 20.78 -1.67 1.85
C LEU A 24 19.88 -2.13 0.69
N ALA A 25 19.77 -1.31 -0.34
CA ALA A 25 18.86 -1.51 -1.47
C ALA A 25 19.52 -2.23 -2.64
N ASP A 26 18.70 -2.77 -3.55
CA ASP A 26 19.11 -3.31 -4.85
C ASP A 26 20.28 -4.30 -4.75
N VAL A 27 20.18 -5.23 -3.80
CA VAL A 27 21.25 -6.19 -3.49
C VAL A 27 21.31 -7.24 -4.58
N THR A 28 22.43 -7.28 -5.28
CA THR A 28 22.69 -8.18 -6.39
C THR A 28 23.90 -9.07 -6.12
N PHE A 29 23.85 -10.30 -6.62
CA PHE A 29 24.96 -11.24 -6.66
C PHE A 29 25.20 -11.66 -8.12
N ARG A 30 26.40 -11.39 -8.66
CA ARG A 30 26.76 -11.62 -10.07
C ARG A 30 25.72 -11.04 -11.05
N GLY A 31 25.23 -9.84 -10.73
CA GLY A 31 24.24 -9.12 -11.53
C GLY A 31 22.79 -9.60 -11.39
N THR A 32 22.51 -10.66 -10.62
CA THR A 32 21.15 -11.10 -10.33
C THR A 32 20.63 -10.38 -9.08
N LEU A 33 19.46 -9.75 -9.15
CA LEU A 33 18.80 -9.16 -7.98
C LEU A 33 18.34 -10.27 -7.04
N VAL A 34 18.92 -10.32 -5.84
CA VAL A 34 18.65 -11.38 -4.85
C VAL A 34 17.80 -10.87 -3.69
N LEU A 35 17.96 -9.61 -3.29
CA LEU A 35 17.08 -8.91 -2.35
C LEU A 35 16.74 -7.53 -2.91
N ARG A 36 15.50 -7.09 -2.74
CA ARG A 36 15.12 -5.69 -2.98
C ARG A 36 15.81 -4.81 -1.94
N ALA A 37 15.74 -5.20 -0.66
CA ALA A 37 16.38 -4.44 0.39
C ALA A 37 16.61 -5.21 1.70
N VAL A 38 17.51 -4.68 2.54
CA VAL A 38 17.55 -4.94 3.98
C VAL A 38 17.40 -3.62 4.74
N ARG A 39 16.55 -3.61 5.77
CA ARG A 39 16.27 -2.44 6.62
C ARG A 39 16.20 -2.82 8.09
N PHE A 40 16.37 -1.84 8.97
CA PHE A 40 15.94 -1.95 10.36
C PHE A 40 14.75 -1.03 10.57
N VAL A 41 13.59 -1.59 10.91
CA VAL A 41 12.31 -0.85 10.92
C VAL A 41 11.81 -0.68 12.35
N VAL A 42 11.38 0.54 12.68
CA VAL A 42 10.72 0.90 13.93
C VAL A 42 9.29 1.34 13.62
N ARG A 43 8.29 0.67 14.21
CA ARG A 43 6.88 1.08 14.16
C ARG A 43 6.25 1.15 15.55
N ASP A 44 5.53 2.23 15.80
CA ASP A 44 4.87 2.49 17.08
C ASP A 44 3.57 1.68 17.24
N HIS A 45 2.84 1.94 18.32
CA HIS A 45 1.55 1.32 18.63
C HIS A 45 0.44 1.53 17.60
N ASP A 46 0.53 2.59 16.80
CA ASP A 46 -0.39 2.89 15.72
C ASP A 46 0.18 2.48 14.36
N TRP A 47 1.23 1.66 14.33
CA TRP A 47 1.88 1.27 13.08
C TRP A 47 2.45 2.48 12.29
N ARG A 48 2.70 3.64 12.90
CA ARG A 48 3.50 4.69 12.25
C ARG A 48 4.92 4.17 12.06
N THR A 49 5.50 4.33 10.87
CA THR A 49 6.92 4.07 10.64
C THR A 49 7.72 5.29 11.06
N ALA A 50 8.78 5.09 11.85
CA ALA A 50 9.68 6.17 12.26
C ALA A 50 10.44 6.76 11.06
N ASP A 51 10.73 8.05 11.12
CA ASP A 51 11.62 8.70 10.16
C ASP A 51 13.08 8.39 10.54
N ASP A 52 13.79 7.71 9.63
CA ASP A 52 15.18 7.32 9.84
C ASP A 52 16.14 8.41 9.36
N THR A 53 17.10 8.77 10.20
CA THR A 53 18.23 9.65 9.85
C THR A 53 19.54 8.88 10.03
N VAL A 54 20.34 8.78 8.96
CA VAL A 54 21.71 8.24 9.05
C VAL A 54 22.61 9.29 9.70
N LEU A 55 23.19 8.93 10.84
CA LEU A 55 24.11 9.78 11.61
C LEU A 55 25.57 9.56 11.18
N ILE A 56 25.95 8.29 11.01
CA ILE A 56 27.29 7.88 10.59
C ILE A 56 27.15 6.83 9.49
N ARG A 57 27.97 6.97 8.46
CA ARG A 57 28.16 5.98 7.41
C ARG A 57 29.66 5.80 7.18
N THR A 58 30.12 4.56 7.25
CA THR A 58 31.48 4.16 6.88
C THR A 58 31.39 3.02 5.89
N VAL A 59 32.12 3.14 4.78
CA VAL A 59 32.27 2.08 3.78
C VAL A 59 33.76 1.83 3.62
N ASP A 60 34.21 0.63 3.96
CA ASP A 60 35.53 0.14 3.65
C ASP A 60 35.43 -0.77 2.42
N GLY A 61 35.67 -0.18 1.25
CA GLY A 61 35.40 -0.82 -0.05
C GLY A 61 36.32 -1.98 -0.37
N ASP A 62 37.54 -1.99 0.18
CA ASP A 62 38.51 -3.06 -0.04
C ASP A 62 38.25 -4.26 0.89
N ASP A 63 37.78 -3.98 2.12
CA ASP A 63 37.53 -5.00 3.17
C ASP A 63 36.08 -5.48 3.23
N GLY A 64 35.20 -4.96 2.38
CA GLY A 64 33.81 -5.39 2.30
C GLY A 64 32.96 -5.05 3.53
N CYS A 65 33.38 -4.06 4.33
CA CYS A 65 32.76 -3.73 5.60
C CYS A 65 32.00 -2.40 5.52
N ILE A 66 30.72 -2.40 5.91
CA ILE A 66 29.89 -1.19 5.97
C ILE A 66 29.36 -1.03 7.39
N ARG A 67 29.42 0.20 7.91
CA ARG A 67 28.81 0.57 9.19
C ARG A 67 27.82 1.71 8.98
N LEU A 68 26.59 1.52 9.47
CA LEU A 68 25.57 2.58 9.53
C LEU A 68 25.16 2.81 10.98
N GLU A 69 25.12 4.07 11.40
CA GLU A 69 24.46 4.48 12.64
C GLU A 69 23.21 5.30 12.31
N ILE A 70 22.06 4.87 12.79
CA ILE A 70 20.74 5.34 12.38
C ILE A 70 19.96 5.82 13.61
N SER A 71 19.32 6.97 13.47
CA SER A 71 18.40 7.57 14.46
C SER A 71 16.98 7.44 13.93
N ALA A 72 16.14 6.63 14.59
CA ALA A 72 14.71 6.51 14.25
C ALA A 72 13.90 7.50 15.08
N ARG A 73 13.04 8.30 14.44
CA ARG A 73 12.34 9.43 15.07
C ARG A 73 10.84 9.43 14.81
N TYR A 74 10.08 9.91 15.80
CA TYR A 74 8.70 10.38 15.62
C TYR A 74 8.65 11.85 15.95
N ASP A 75 8.11 12.66 15.04
CA ASP A 75 7.87 14.09 15.27
C ASP A 75 9.16 14.83 15.72
N GLY A 76 10.30 14.45 15.14
CA GLY A 76 11.63 14.99 15.45
C GLY A 76 12.30 14.40 16.71
N VAL A 77 11.64 13.53 17.46
CA VAL A 77 12.15 12.93 18.70
C VAL A 77 12.74 11.54 18.44
N GLU A 78 14.02 11.35 18.76
CA GLU A 78 14.69 10.04 18.70
C GLU A 78 14.12 9.06 19.72
N VAL A 79 13.65 7.91 19.23
CA VAL A 79 13.11 6.81 20.03
C VAL A 79 13.96 5.54 19.99
N VAL A 80 14.75 5.36 18.93
CA VAL A 80 15.66 4.22 18.77
C VAL A 80 16.93 4.70 18.08
N ARG A 81 18.08 4.23 18.56
CA ARG A 81 19.37 4.36 17.87
C ARG A 81 19.86 2.97 17.47
N THR A 82 20.16 2.78 16.19
CA THR A 82 20.57 1.50 15.62
C THR A 82 21.96 1.60 15.02
N VAL A 83 22.78 0.58 15.27
CA VAL A 83 24.03 0.32 14.58
C VAL A 83 23.83 -0.90 13.69
N LEU A 84 24.10 -0.76 12.39
CA LEU A 84 24.19 -1.86 11.44
C LEU A 84 25.65 -2.06 11.05
N GLU A 85 26.12 -3.29 11.21
CA GLU A 85 27.42 -3.74 10.71
C GLU A 85 27.16 -4.76 9.60
N VAL A 86 27.70 -4.48 8.42
CA VAL A 86 27.54 -5.29 7.22
C VAL A 86 28.90 -5.79 6.81
N THR A 87 28.98 -7.08 6.49
CA THR A 87 30.18 -7.69 5.90
C THR A 87 29.77 -8.38 4.61
N LEU A 88 30.61 -8.22 3.59
CA LEU A 88 30.49 -8.86 2.30
C LEU A 88 31.75 -9.71 2.08
N ASP A 89 31.58 -11.00 1.79
CA ASP A 89 32.66 -11.89 1.36
C ASP A 89 32.36 -12.49 -0.03
N ASP A 90 33.13 -13.49 -0.44
CA ASP A 90 33.00 -14.18 -1.74
C ASP A 90 31.57 -14.67 -2.05
N ASP A 91 30.84 -15.22 -1.08
CA ASP A 91 29.52 -15.82 -1.30
C ASP A 91 28.48 -15.45 -0.24
N THR A 92 28.86 -14.61 0.73
CA THR A 92 28.03 -14.29 1.88
C THR A 92 27.87 -12.77 2.08
N LEU A 93 26.65 -12.36 2.38
CA LEU A 93 26.28 -11.06 2.95
C LEU A 93 25.83 -11.28 4.40
N GLN A 94 26.53 -10.71 5.36
CA GLN A 94 26.14 -10.69 6.77
C GLN A 94 25.68 -9.28 7.17
N VAL A 95 24.58 -9.19 7.93
CA VAL A 95 24.15 -7.94 8.58
C VAL A 95 23.89 -8.21 10.05
N ALA A 96 24.58 -7.50 10.93
CA ALA A 96 24.36 -7.50 12.36
C ALA A 96 23.76 -6.15 12.80
N ALA A 97 22.66 -6.20 13.55
CA ALA A 97 21.96 -5.02 14.03
C ALA A 97 21.96 -4.99 15.56
N VAL A 98 22.32 -3.83 16.13
CA VAL A 98 22.17 -3.53 17.55
C VAL A 98 21.40 -2.23 17.69
N ALA A 99 20.20 -2.29 18.26
CA ALA A 99 19.34 -1.13 18.48
C ALA A 99 19.10 -0.90 19.96
N THR A 100 19.23 0.35 20.41
CA THR A 100 18.98 0.76 21.79
C THR A 100 17.90 1.84 21.81
N ALA A 101 16.91 1.67 22.68
CA ALA A 101 15.86 2.67 22.88
C ALA A 101 16.28 3.65 24.00
N PRO A 102 16.64 4.92 23.70
CA PRO A 102 16.95 5.91 24.74
C PRO A 102 15.73 6.37 25.53
N ARG A 103 14.51 6.06 25.07
CA ARG A 103 13.26 6.55 25.63
C ARG A 103 12.22 5.44 25.72
N ALA A 104 11.24 5.65 26.59
CA ALA A 104 10.06 4.80 26.64
C ALA A 104 9.13 5.12 25.48
N PHE A 105 8.60 4.10 24.81
CA PHE A 105 7.52 4.21 23.84
C PHE A 105 6.83 2.85 23.69
N ARG A 106 5.72 2.80 22.95
CA ARG A 106 5.03 1.53 22.62
C ARG A 106 5.30 1.19 21.16
N ARG A 107 5.68 -0.06 20.89
CA ARG A 107 5.97 -0.56 19.55
C ARG A 107 4.97 -1.61 19.10
N ASN A 108 4.75 -1.68 17.79
CA ASN A 108 4.29 -2.89 17.12
C ASN A 108 5.45 -3.59 16.39
N ARG A 109 6.49 -2.84 15.98
CA ARG A 109 7.69 -3.43 15.33
C ARG A 109 8.97 -2.72 15.73
N ILE A 110 10.02 -3.51 15.99
CA ILE A 110 11.41 -3.06 16.08
C ILE A 110 12.28 -4.21 15.61
N GLY A 111 12.99 -4.06 14.50
CA GLY A 111 13.84 -5.15 14.03
C GLY A 111 14.22 -5.11 12.57
N LEU A 112 15.06 -6.06 12.18
CA LEU A 112 15.46 -6.31 10.81
C LEU A 112 14.27 -6.73 9.96
N VAL A 113 14.27 -6.23 8.74
CA VAL A 113 13.33 -6.55 7.69
C VAL A 113 14.11 -6.85 6.42
N VAL A 114 13.77 -7.97 5.78
CA VAL A 114 14.33 -8.41 4.50
C VAL A 114 13.25 -8.32 3.44
N LEU A 115 13.48 -7.47 2.43
CA LEU A 115 12.58 -7.30 1.28
C LEU A 115 13.08 -8.14 0.12
N HIS A 116 12.26 -9.11 -0.26
CA HIS A 116 12.48 -9.99 -1.40
C HIS A 116 11.80 -9.40 -2.65
N PRO A 117 12.42 -9.46 -3.83
CA PRO A 117 11.84 -8.92 -5.05
C PRO A 117 10.48 -9.57 -5.37
N PRO A 118 9.51 -8.82 -5.92
CA PRO A 118 8.21 -9.37 -6.25
C PRO A 118 8.32 -10.38 -7.41
N THR A 119 9.42 -10.36 -8.17
CA THR A 119 9.74 -11.30 -9.27
C THR A 119 9.84 -12.75 -8.81
N LEU A 120 9.92 -12.98 -7.50
CA LEU A 120 9.90 -14.32 -6.91
C LEU A 120 8.50 -14.91 -6.82
N ALA A 121 7.42 -14.20 -7.18
CA ALA A 121 6.06 -14.73 -7.18
C ALA A 121 5.99 -16.10 -7.90
N GLY A 122 5.46 -17.13 -7.25
CA GLY A 122 5.39 -18.50 -7.77
C GLY A 122 6.68 -19.34 -7.63
N GLN A 123 7.80 -18.76 -7.19
CA GLN A 123 9.04 -19.50 -7.01
C GLN A 123 8.98 -20.40 -5.77
N PRO A 124 9.53 -21.63 -5.83
CA PRO A 124 9.67 -22.50 -4.67
C PRO A 124 10.43 -21.83 -3.53
N LEU A 125 9.96 -22.08 -2.31
CA LEU A 125 10.52 -21.56 -1.08
C LEU A 125 10.59 -22.69 -0.05
N THR A 126 11.73 -22.88 0.60
CA THR A 126 11.85 -23.74 1.77
C THR A 126 11.94 -22.86 3.02
N VAL A 127 11.03 -23.06 3.96
CA VAL A 127 11.03 -22.38 5.25
C VAL A 127 11.71 -23.28 6.26
N ARG A 128 12.78 -22.80 6.91
CA ARG A 128 13.46 -23.50 8.00
C ARG A 128 12.95 -22.95 9.33
N HIS A 129 12.57 -23.85 10.22
CA HIS A 129 11.92 -23.52 11.49
C HIS A 129 12.93 -23.54 12.66
N PRO A 130 12.72 -22.73 13.71
CA PRO A 130 13.55 -22.76 14.93
C PRO A 130 13.64 -24.14 15.59
N SER A 131 12.60 -24.98 15.42
CA SER A 131 12.56 -26.36 15.92
C SER A 131 13.50 -27.32 15.19
N GLY A 132 14.14 -26.90 14.09
CA GLY A 132 15.06 -27.69 13.27
C GLY A 132 14.39 -28.38 12.06
N GLY A 133 13.06 -28.33 11.94
CA GLY A 133 12.33 -28.82 10.77
C GLY A 133 12.30 -27.83 9.60
N SER A 134 11.75 -28.26 8.47
CA SER A 134 11.47 -27.37 7.33
C SER A 134 10.14 -27.67 6.65
N THR A 135 9.56 -26.64 6.03
CA THR A 135 8.34 -26.71 5.23
C THR A 135 8.62 -26.25 3.81
N ALA A 136 8.28 -27.08 2.81
CA ALA A 136 8.31 -26.69 1.41
C ALA A 136 7.03 -25.94 1.03
N THR A 137 7.17 -24.78 0.41
CA THR A 137 6.09 -23.89 -0.05
C THR A 137 6.55 -23.13 -1.30
N ALA A 138 5.89 -22.02 -1.62
CA ALA A 138 6.32 -21.08 -2.65
C ALA A 138 6.02 -19.65 -2.21
N PHE A 139 6.75 -18.68 -2.76
CA PHE A 139 6.27 -17.32 -2.80
C PHE A 139 4.93 -17.28 -3.53
N PRO A 140 3.88 -16.66 -2.96
CA PRO A 140 2.55 -16.67 -3.57
C PRO A 140 2.57 -16.07 -4.97
N PHE A 141 1.96 -16.75 -5.93
CA PHE A 141 1.71 -16.15 -7.23
C PHE A 141 0.66 -15.04 -7.09
N TRP A 142 -0.58 -15.42 -6.78
CA TRP A 142 -1.63 -14.48 -6.40
C TRP A 142 -1.36 -13.90 -5.02
N ILE A 143 -1.74 -12.64 -4.80
CA ILE A 143 -1.45 -11.94 -3.55
C ILE A 143 -2.09 -12.68 -2.38
N ALA A 144 -1.26 -13.11 -1.43
CA ALA A 144 -1.74 -13.80 -0.24
C ALA A 144 -2.37 -12.80 0.75
N PRO A 145 -3.55 -13.11 1.33
CA PRO A 145 -4.17 -12.26 2.34
C PRO A 145 -3.44 -12.31 3.70
N HIS A 146 -2.74 -13.41 3.96
CA HIS A 146 -2.05 -13.72 5.22
C HIS A 146 -0.61 -14.15 4.95
N GLN A 147 0.15 -14.42 6.03
CA GLN A 147 1.57 -14.74 5.99
C GLN A 147 1.84 -15.97 5.11
N PRO A 148 2.63 -15.86 4.04
CA PRO A 148 3.02 -17.02 3.24
C PRO A 148 3.97 -17.98 3.96
N ALA A 149 4.68 -17.49 4.98
CA ALA A 149 5.55 -18.27 5.85
C ALA A 149 5.47 -17.73 7.27
N VAL A 150 5.42 -18.64 8.25
CA VAL A 150 5.40 -18.35 9.69
C VAL A 150 6.45 -19.21 10.37
N ASP A 151 6.81 -18.86 11.61
CA ASP A 151 7.81 -19.58 12.41
C ASP A 151 9.14 -19.75 11.67
N VAL A 152 9.70 -18.63 11.18
CA VAL A 152 10.86 -18.60 10.29
C VAL A 152 12.14 -18.37 11.09
N ALA A 153 13.09 -19.31 10.99
CA ALA A 153 14.50 -19.13 11.37
C ALA A 153 15.41 -18.96 10.15
N GLY A 154 14.97 -19.40 8.97
CA GLY A 154 15.69 -19.20 7.72
C GLY A 154 14.83 -19.53 6.51
N LEU A 155 15.28 -19.08 5.33
CA LEU A 155 14.59 -19.26 4.06
C LEU A 155 15.59 -19.70 2.99
N ASP A 156 15.22 -20.68 2.17
CA ASP A 156 16.01 -21.11 1.02
C ASP A 156 15.18 -21.00 -0.27
N TRP A 157 15.71 -20.34 -1.29
CA TRP A 157 15.05 -20.14 -2.58
C TRP A 157 16.06 -19.98 -3.72
N ALA A 158 15.57 -19.80 -4.95
CA ALA A 158 16.41 -19.46 -6.09
C ALA A 158 15.93 -18.14 -6.72
N ALA A 159 16.88 -17.31 -7.13
CA ALA A 159 16.66 -16.14 -7.97
C ALA A 159 17.42 -16.38 -9.29
N GLY A 160 16.70 -16.76 -10.35
CA GLY A 160 17.32 -17.13 -11.62
C GLY A 160 18.40 -18.21 -11.45
N PRO A 161 19.67 -17.95 -11.82
CA PRO A 161 20.77 -18.91 -11.68
C PRO A 161 21.44 -18.92 -10.29
N VAL A 162 20.91 -18.19 -9.30
CA VAL A 162 21.51 -18.08 -7.96
C VAL A 162 20.66 -18.82 -6.94
N ALA A 163 21.24 -19.79 -6.24
CA ALA A 163 20.64 -20.43 -5.07
C ALA A 163 20.98 -19.60 -3.82
N LEU A 164 19.98 -19.37 -2.97
CA LEU A 164 20.06 -18.49 -1.81
C LEU A 164 19.65 -19.23 -0.55
N ALA A 165 20.42 -19.06 0.51
CA ALA A 165 20.10 -19.52 1.86
C ALA A 165 20.25 -18.37 2.85
N LEU A 166 19.15 -17.97 3.48
CA LEU A 166 19.07 -16.90 4.47
C LEU A 166 18.91 -17.50 5.86
N ASP A 167 19.83 -17.21 6.77
CA ASP A 167 19.68 -17.44 8.20
C ASP A 167 19.29 -16.16 8.92
N LEU A 168 18.41 -16.27 9.91
CA LEU A 168 17.92 -15.16 10.73
C LEU A 168 18.14 -15.49 12.20
N THR A 169 18.56 -14.48 12.97
CA THR A 169 18.87 -14.64 14.39
C THR A 169 18.33 -13.47 15.22
N GLY A 170 18.11 -13.72 16.51
CA GLY A 170 17.70 -12.72 17.50
C GLY A 170 16.19 -12.59 17.71
N ASP A 171 15.36 -13.13 16.82
CA ASP A 171 13.90 -13.24 16.98
C ASP A 171 13.37 -14.37 16.07
N VAL A 172 12.10 -14.73 16.23
CA VAL A 172 11.35 -15.52 15.23
C VAL A 172 10.81 -14.56 14.17
N PHE A 173 10.87 -14.98 12.90
CA PHE A 173 10.40 -14.17 11.78
C PHE A 173 9.16 -14.78 11.13
N GLU A 174 8.49 -13.98 10.32
CA GLU A 174 7.46 -14.43 9.39
C GLU A 174 7.54 -13.62 8.09
N THR A 175 6.87 -14.09 7.05
CA THR A 175 6.82 -13.42 5.74
C THR A 175 5.43 -12.84 5.50
N GLU A 176 5.36 -11.61 5.00
CA GLU A 176 4.15 -10.96 4.47
C GLU A 176 4.30 -10.74 2.97
N ASP A 177 3.21 -10.93 2.24
CA ASP A 177 3.09 -10.48 0.87
C ASP A 177 2.73 -8.98 0.86
N GLN A 178 3.74 -8.10 0.78
CA GLN A 178 3.49 -6.66 0.86
C GLN A 178 2.81 -6.09 -0.37
N ARG A 179 2.74 -6.85 -1.46
CA ARG A 179 1.94 -6.48 -2.64
C ARG A 179 0.47 -6.30 -2.30
N ASN A 180 0.00 -6.94 -1.22
CA ASN A 180 -1.35 -6.73 -0.68
C ASN A 180 -1.60 -5.27 -0.28
N TRP A 181 -0.54 -4.58 0.16
CA TRP A 181 -0.52 -3.15 0.48
C TRP A 181 -0.04 -2.26 -0.68
N THR A 182 0.14 -2.82 -1.87
CA THR A 182 0.72 -2.17 -3.07
C THR A 182 2.23 -1.98 -3.02
N ASP A 183 2.94 -2.47 -1.98
CA ASP A 183 4.39 -2.38 -1.97
C ASP A 183 5.01 -3.42 -2.92
N ALA A 184 6.15 -3.10 -3.52
CA ALA A 184 6.83 -3.95 -4.50
C ALA A 184 7.77 -4.99 -3.86
N SER A 185 7.28 -5.79 -2.92
CA SER A 185 8.10 -6.84 -2.29
C SER A 185 7.30 -7.95 -1.58
N PHE A 186 8.00 -9.04 -1.25
CA PHE A 186 7.65 -9.86 -0.09
C PHE A 186 8.56 -9.46 1.08
N LYS A 187 8.02 -9.42 2.29
CA LYS A 187 8.75 -8.95 3.47
C LYS A 187 8.90 -10.05 4.49
N THR A 188 10.13 -10.39 4.84
CA THR A 188 10.41 -11.20 6.03
C THR A 188 10.76 -10.27 7.18
N TYR A 189 10.06 -10.39 8.30
CA TYR A 189 10.17 -9.47 9.43
C TYR A 189 9.98 -10.18 10.76
N SER A 190 10.40 -9.49 11.82
CA SER A 190 10.02 -9.78 13.20
C SER A 190 9.29 -8.58 13.81
N THR A 191 8.69 -8.68 14.98
CA THR A 191 8.28 -9.90 15.70
C THR A 191 6.96 -10.42 15.06
N PRO A 192 6.63 -11.73 15.12
CA PRO A 192 5.44 -12.27 14.45
C PRO A 192 4.13 -11.61 14.90
N LEU A 193 3.15 -11.48 14.01
CA LEU A 193 1.87 -10.82 14.27
C LEU A 193 0.97 -11.57 15.26
N ALA A 194 1.27 -12.83 15.55
CA ALA A 194 0.58 -13.59 16.60
C ALA A 194 1.00 -13.16 18.02
N GLU A 195 2.16 -12.50 18.17
CA GLU A 195 2.62 -12.01 19.46
C GLU A 195 1.80 -10.80 19.93
N PRO A 196 1.63 -10.59 21.26
CA PRO A 196 0.89 -9.45 21.77
C PRO A 196 1.49 -8.11 21.33
N PHE A 197 0.67 -7.22 20.79
CA PHE A 197 1.04 -5.83 20.49
C PHE A 197 -0.11 -4.88 20.85
N PRO A 198 0.17 -3.61 21.20
CA PRO A 198 1.50 -2.98 21.30
C PRO A 198 2.29 -3.37 22.54
N VAL A 199 3.62 -3.50 22.40
CA VAL A 199 4.57 -3.81 23.48
C VAL A 199 5.21 -2.52 24.02
N ALA A 200 5.28 -2.36 25.34
CA ALA A 200 5.99 -1.25 25.98
C ALA A 200 7.51 -1.49 25.95
N ILE A 201 8.27 -0.48 25.53
CA ILE A 201 9.73 -0.46 25.56
C ILE A 201 10.20 0.46 26.69
N THR A 202 11.12 0.00 27.51
CA THR A 202 11.76 0.80 28.56
C THR A 202 13.06 1.42 28.07
N PRO A 203 13.46 2.61 28.58
CA PRO A 203 14.75 3.20 28.25
C PRO A 203 15.91 2.23 28.54
N GLY A 204 16.88 2.14 27.64
CA GLY A 204 18.01 1.21 27.71
C GLY A 204 17.74 -0.18 27.15
N THR A 205 16.49 -0.49 26.75
CA THR A 205 16.18 -1.75 26.06
C THR A 205 17.06 -1.89 24.83
N THR A 206 17.73 -3.04 24.70
CA THR A 206 18.59 -3.36 23.56
C THR A 206 17.99 -4.52 22.78
N VAL A 207 17.92 -4.37 21.45
CA VAL A 207 17.50 -5.40 20.50
C VAL A 207 18.71 -5.78 19.66
N ARG A 208 18.96 -7.08 19.53
CA ARG A 208 20.06 -7.63 18.73
C ARG A 208 19.51 -8.64 17.75
N GLN A 209 19.78 -8.44 16.48
CA GLN A 209 19.38 -9.35 15.41
C GLN A 209 20.47 -9.45 14.37
N GLY A 210 20.46 -10.54 13.63
CA GLY A 210 21.40 -10.73 12.54
C GLY A 210 20.76 -11.51 11.40
N LEU A 211 21.26 -11.27 10.20
CA LEU A 211 20.98 -12.10 9.03
C LEU A 211 22.28 -12.51 8.35
N THR A 212 22.25 -13.67 7.72
CA THR A 212 23.34 -14.17 6.88
C THR A 212 22.74 -14.74 5.61
N LEU A 213 23.04 -14.13 4.47
CA LEU A 213 22.60 -14.56 3.15
C LEU A 213 23.77 -15.19 2.42
N ARG A 214 23.71 -16.49 2.16
CA ARG A 214 24.64 -17.22 1.30
C ARG A 214 24.09 -17.33 -0.11
N ALA A 215 24.91 -17.02 -1.11
CA ALA A 215 24.57 -17.04 -2.52
C ALA A 215 25.52 -17.95 -3.29
N THR A 216 25.00 -19.01 -3.89
CA THR A 216 25.79 -19.93 -4.72
C THR A 216 25.29 -19.88 -6.17
N ALA A 217 26.20 -19.64 -7.11
CA ALA A 217 25.87 -19.77 -8.53
C ALA A 217 25.59 -21.25 -8.84
N VAL A 218 24.40 -21.53 -9.34
CA VAL A 218 24.08 -22.85 -9.87
C VAL A 218 24.75 -22.92 -11.24
N GLY A 219 25.75 -23.79 -11.39
CA GLY A 219 26.35 -24.06 -12.70
C GLY A 219 25.25 -24.38 -13.71
N SER A 220 25.37 -23.88 -14.95
CA SER A 220 24.40 -24.20 -16.02
C SER A 220 24.11 -25.69 -16.00
N PRO A 221 22.83 -26.13 -15.87
CA PRO A 221 22.54 -27.54 -15.70
C PRO A 221 22.86 -28.29 -16.99
N GLY A 222 24.07 -28.82 -17.08
CA GLY A 222 24.37 -29.97 -17.91
C GLY A 222 23.65 -31.17 -17.32
N GLY A 223 22.54 -31.57 -17.92
CA GLY A 223 21.96 -32.91 -17.78
C GLY A 223 21.06 -33.14 -16.56
N ARG A 224 19.77 -33.37 -16.87
CA ARG A 224 18.74 -34.11 -16.12
C ARG A 224 19.10 -34.62 -14.72
N GLY A 225 18.45 -34.03 -13.72
CA GLY A 225 18.22 -34.62 -12.40
C GLY A 225 16.81 -34.27 -11.91
N THR A 226 15.83 -35.10 -12.26
CA THR A 226 14.47 -35.03 -11.74
C THR A 226 14.47 -35.26 -10.23
N ARG A 227 13.95 -34.31 -9.44
CA ARG A 227 13.38 -34.60 -8.11
C ARG A 227 11.91 -34.19 -8.11
N SER A 228 11.11 -35.10 -7.57
CA SER A 228 9.65 -35.14 -7.56
C SER A 228 9.04 -34.36 -6.39
N GLY A 229 7.94 -33.64 -6.65
CA GLY A 229 6.93 -33.31 -5.64
C GLY A 229 6.53 -31.84 -5.60
N GLY A 230 5.47 -31.49 -6.35
CA GLY A 230 4.85 -30.17 -6.37
C GLY A 230 5.08 -29.45 -7.69
N ALA A 231 4.10 -29.46 -8.59
CA ALA A 231 4.16 -28.67 -9.81
C ALA A 231 4.09 -27.18 -9.43
N ALA A 232 5.24 -26.52 -9.33
CA ALA A 232 5.32 -25.08 -9.38
C ALA A 232 4.72 -24.65 -10.73
N SER A 233 3.58 -23.95 -10.70
CA SER A 233 3.07 -23.28 -11.89
C SER A 233 4.15 -22.29 -12.33
N PRO A 234 4.64 -22.32 -13.58
CA PRO A 234 5.65 -21.37 -14.01
C PRO A 234 5.08 -19.97 -13.78
N ALA A 235 5.77 -19.20 -12.94
CA ALA A 235 5.49 -17.79 -12.76
C ALA A 235 5.60 -17.11 -14.13
N PRO A 236 4.55 -16.48 -14.69
CA PRO A 236 4.73 -15.56 -15.78
C PRO A 236 5.77 -14.51 -15.39
N ASP A 237 6.61 -14.15 -16.37
CA ASP A 237 7.55 -13.04 -16.23
C ASP A 237 6.78 -11.80 -15.76
N LEU A 238 7.17 -11.22 -14.62
CA LEU A 238 6.56 -9.98 -14.16
C LEU A 238 6.65 -8.86 -15.20
N ALA A 239 7.65 -8.91 -16.10
CA ALA A 239 7.73 -7.98 -17.22
C ALA A 239 6.49 -8.05 -18.14
N ALA A 240 5.76 -9.17 -18.15
CA ALA A 240 4.49 -9.29 -18.87
C ALA A 240 3.37 -8.41 -18.26
N LEU A 241 3.53 -7.91 -17.04
CA LEU A 241 2.63 -6.91 -16.45
C LEU A 241 2.97 -5.47 -16.85
N ASP A 242 4.14 -5.24 -17.44
CA ASP A 242 4.50 -3.91 -17.98
C ASP A 242 3.84 -3.66 -19.35
N GLY A 243 3.60 -4.72 -20.13
CA GLY A 243 2.89 -4.64 -21.41
C GLY A 243 1.37 -4.66 -21.24
N PRO A 244 0.53 -4.26 -22.22
CA PRO A 244 -0.93 -4.33 -22.12
C PRO A 244 -1.43 -5.74 -21.72
N ALA A 245 -2.55 -5.84 -21.00
CA ALA A 245 -3.10 -7.12 -20.55
C ALA A 245 -3.18 -8.13 -21.72
N PRO A 246 -2.58 -9.34 -21.60
CA PRO A 246 -2.60 -10.31 -22.69
C PRO A 246 -4.03 -10.65 -23.10
N GLY A 247 -4.38 -10.38 -24.36
CA GLY A 247 -5.57 -10.91 -25.04
C GLY A 247 -6.95 -10.45 -24.55
N ALA A 248 -7.05 -9.73 -23.43
CA ALA A 248 -8.32 -9.23 -22.93
C ALA A 248 -8.47 -7.74 -23.30
N VAL A 249 -9.14 -7.51 -24.43
CA VAL A 249 -9.47 -6.16 -24.90
C VAL A 249 -10.38 -5.51 -23.85
N VAL A 250 -9.92 -4.42 -23.25
CA VAL A 250 -10.80 -3.52 -22.47
C VAL A 250 -11.73 -2.85 -23.48
N THR A 251 -12.95 -3.37 -23.63
CA THR A 251 -13.93 -2.87 -24.61
C THR A 251 -14.55 -1.55 -24.19
N THR A 252 -14.59 -1.28 -22.89
CA THR A 252 -15.10 -0.04 -22.31
C THR A 252 -14.11 0.43 -21.24
N PRO A 253 -13.51 1.63 -21.39
CA PRO A 253 -12.59 2.14 -20.38
C PRO A 253 -13.33 2.41 -19.07
N PRO A 254 -12.63 2.30 -17.91
CA PRO A 254 -13.22 2.61 -16.62
C PRO A 254 -13.63 4.07 -16.56
N THR A 255 -14.75 4.35 -15.87
CA THR A 255 -15.15 5.72 -15.57
C THR A 255 -14.17 6.33 -14.57
N LEU A 256 -13.57 7.47 -14.91
CA LEU A 256 -12.73 8.22 -13.97
C LEU A 256 -13.60 9.09 -13.06
N GLN A 257 -13.26 9.11 -11.78
CA GLN A 257 -13.93 9.88 -10.73
C GLN A 257 -12.88 10.59 -9.88
N LEU A 258 -13.28 11.61 -9.12
CA LEU A 258 -12.42 12.31 -8.17
C LEU A 258 -12.98 12.13 -6.76
N LEU A 259 -12.10 12.12 -5.75
CA LEU A 259 -12.53 12.14 -4.34
C LEU A 259 -12.98 13.55 -3.95
N ALA A 260 -13.97 13.67 -3.08
CA ALA A 260 -14.40 14.96 -2.54
C ALA A 260 -13.25 15.68 -1.83
N GLY A 261 -13.12 16.99 -2.05
CA GLY A 261 -12.13 17.82 -1.36
C GLY A 261 -12.43 17.88 0.14
N SER A 262 -11.41 17.67 0.94
CA SER A 262 -11.53 17.60 2.41
C SER A 262 -10.85 18.75 3.13
N ALA A 263 -10.08 19.57 2.39
CA ALA A 263 -9.40 20.75 2.89
C ALA A 263 -10.39 21.86 3.33
N PRO A 264 -9.93 22.85 4.12
CA PRO A 264 -10.76 23.99 4.53
C PRO A 264 -11.41 24.70 3.34
N VAL A 265 -12.61 25.24 3.52
CA VAL A 265 -13.35 25.96 2.47
C VAL A 265 -12.54 27.13 1.92
N ALA A 266 -11.76 27.81 2.79
CA ALA A 266 -10.86 28.89 2.39
C ALA A 266 -9.76 28.47 1.39
N ALA A 267 -9.45 27.18 1.27
CA ALA A 267 -8.49 26.63 0.32
C ALA A 267 -9.16 26.12 -0.97
N ARG A 268 -10.49 26.23 -1.09
CA ARG A 268 -11.23 25.79 -2.27
C ARG A 268 -10.98 26.76 -3.44
N PRO A 269 -10.57 26.26 -4.61
CA PRO A 269 -10.41 27.09 -5.80
C PRO A 269 -11.74 27.69 -6.27
N ASP A 270 -11.64 28.71 -7.12
CA ASP A 270 -12.80 29.25 -7.82
C ASP A 270 -13.46 28.20 -8.70
N ASP A 271 -14.77 28.32 -8.88
CA ASP A 271 -15.57 27.32 -9.60
C ASP A 271 -15.13 27.09 -11.06
N ALA A 272 -14.44 28.09 -11.65
CA ALA A 272 -13.88 28.06 -13.00
C ALA A 272 -12.59 27.24 -13.12
N ASP A 273 -11.85 27.06 -12.02
CA ASP A 273 -10.59 26.31 -11.98
C ASP A 273 -10.80 24.84 -11.59
N LEU A 274 -12.00 24.50 -11.11
CA LEU A 274 -12.35 23.13 -10.73
C LEU A 274 -12.51 22.21 -11.95
N LEU A 275 -12.07 20.96 -11.77
CA LEU A 275 -12.26 19.89 -12.74
C LEU A 275 -13.73 19.44 -12.75
N ARG A 276 -14.54 20.02 -13.65
CA ARG A 276 -15.96 19.72 -13.79
C ARG A 276 -16.23 18.47 -14.62
N GLY A 277 -17.40 17.86 -14.38
CA GLY A 277 -17.91 16.75 -15.19
C GLY A 277 -17.38 15.37 -14.79
N PHE A 278 -16.56 15.28 -13.73
CA PHE A 278 -16.20 14.03 -13.08
C PHE A 278 -17.22 13.72 -11.97
N PRO A 279 -17.69 12.46 -11.85
CA PRO A 279 -18.39 12.05 -10.64
C PRO A 279 -17.49 12.23 -9.42
N ILE A 280 -18.08 12.66 -8.30
CA ILE A 280 -17.37 12.85 -7.04
C ILE A 280 -17.71 11.72 -6.08
N LEU A 281 -16.68 11.00 -5.63
CA LEU A 281 -16.80 10.05 -4.54
C LEU A 281 -16.76 10.81 -3.22
N VAL A 282 -17.71 10.54 -2.32
CA VAL A 282 -17.74 11.10 -0.98
C VAL A 282 -17.99 10.01 0.06
N GLU A 283 -17.29 10.08 1.20
CA GLU A 283 -17.41 9.10 2.28
C GLU A 283 -17.95 9.74 3.57
N PRO A 284 -19.26 10.04 3.64
CA PRO A 284 -19.85 10.67 4.82
C PRO A 284 -20.03 9.66 5.97
N THR A 285 -19.66 10.07 7.18
CA THR A 285 -19.91 9.29 8.41
C THR A 285 -21.29 9.61 8.96
N LEU A 286 -22.16 8.61 9.03
CA LEU A 286 -23.49 8.81 9.62
C LEU A 286 -23.39 9.00 11.14
N GLY A 287 -24.20 9.91 11.67
CA GLY A 287 -24.14 10.31 13.08
C GLY A 287 -23.10 11.39 13.39
N ALA A 288 -22.20 11.71 12.46
CA ALA A 288 -21.33 12.88 12.60
C ALA A 288 -22.14 14.18 12.38
N PRO A 289 -21.87 15.25 13.14
CA PRO A 289 -22.64 16.49 13.05
C PRO A 289 -22.50 17.21 11.70
N ASN A 290 -21.47 16.91 10.91
CA ASN A 290 -21.20 17.53 9.61
C ASN A 290 -21.66 16.71 8.40
N VAL A 291 -22.41 15.62 8.58
CA VAL A 291 -22.81 14.72 7.49
C VAL A 291 -23.50 15.46 6.33
N GLU A 292 -24.41 16.39 6.64
CA GLU A 292 -25.14 17.19 5.65
C GLU A 292 -24.20 18.17 4.93
N ALA A 293 -23.30 18.83 5.67
CA ALA A 293 -22.35 19.78 5.12
C ALA A 293 -21.34 19.10 4.18
N VAL A 294 -20.88 17.90 4.53
CA VAL A 294 -19.99 17.08 3.67
C VAL A 294 -20.68 16.70 2.37
N LEU A 295 -21.93 16.21 2.44
CA LEU A 295 -22.72 15.87 1.25
C LEU A 295 -22.99 17.10 0.37
N ALA A 296 -23.35 18.23 0.96
CA ALA A 296 -23.59 19.48 0.25
C ALA A 296 -22.32 20.00 -0.46
N SER A 297 -21.17 19.95 0.22
CA SER A 297 -19.87 20.30 -0.37
C SER A 297 -19.54 19.41 -1.57
N ALA A 298 -19.67 18.09 -1.42
CA ALA A 298 -19.42 17.15 -2.52
C ALA A 298 -20.35 17.37 -3.73
N ARG A 299 -21.64 17.69 -3.50
CA ARG A 299 -22.57 18.07 -4.59
C ARG A 299 -22.12 19.34 -5.31
N ARG A 300 -21.65 20.34 -4.56
CA ARG A 300 -21.15 21.59 -5.13
C ARG A 300 -19.95 21.35 -6.05
N ASP A 301 -19.07 20.43 -5.66
CA ASP A 301 -17.89 20.07 -6.46
C ASP A 301 -18.28 19.26 -7.70
N ALA A 302 -19.22 18.33 -7.56
CA ALA A 302 -19.74 17.52 -8.67
C ALA A 302 -20.50 18.35 -9.72
N GLY A 303 -21.19 19.41 -9.29
CA GLY A 303 -22.04 20.21 -10.16
C GLY A 303 -23.18 19.37 -10.74
N ALA A 304 -23.19 19.18 -12.06
CA ALA A 304 -24.17 18.32 -12.75
C ALA A 304 -23.76 16.84 -12.82
N ALA A 305 -22.52 16.49 -12.45
CA ALA A 305 -22.08 15.11 -12.41
C ALA A 305 -22.67 14.38 -11.19
N PRO A 306 -22.84 13.05 -11.24
CA PRO A 306 -23.40 12.30 -10.12
C PRO A 306 -22.41 12.11 -8.97
N LEU A 307 -22.92 11.85 -7.76
CA LEU A 307 -22.12 11.38 -6.64
C LEU A 307 -21.93 9.86 -6.65
N ASP A 308 -20.81 9.40 -6.10
CA ASP A 308 -20.57 8.02 -5.64
C ASP A 308 -20.48 8.07 -4.11
N VAL A 309 -21.54 7.64 -3.42
CA VAL A 309 -21.69 7.90 -1.99
C VAL A 309 -21.37 6.66 -1.18
N ARG A 310 -20.43 6.77 -0.27
CA ARG A 310 -19.88 5.65 0.49
C ARG A 310 -20.05 5.88 1.99
N PHE A 311 -21.22 5.55 2.50
CA PHE A 311 -21.57 5.80 3.89
C PHE A 311 -20.68 5.02 4.87
N VAL A 312 -20.36 5.65 5.98
CA VAL A 312 -19.64 5.01 7.09
C VAL A 312 -20.63 4.88 8.25
N THR A 313 -21.03 3.65 8.54
CA THR A 313 -22.06 3.32 9.54
C THR A 313 -22.11 1.81 9.77
N ASP A 314 -22.45 1.41 10.99
CA ASP A 314 -22.84 0.04 11.35
C ASP A 314 -24.37 -0.14 11.49
N ASP A 315 -25.13 0.96 11.33
CA ASP A 315 -26.58 0.98 11.50
C ASP A 315 -27.31 0.88 10.15
N PRO A 316 -27.96 -0.27 9.85
CA PRO A 316 -28.67 -0.46 8.58
C PRO A 316 -29.93 0.42 8.44
N VAL A 317 -30.55 0.86 9.55
CA VAL A 317 -31.74 1.72 9.53
C VAL A 317 -31.33 3.15 9.16
N LEU A 318 -30.28 3.67 9.80
CA LEU A 318 -29.72 4.98 9.43
C LEU A 318 -29.22 4.98 7.98
N LEU A 319 -28.58 3.89 7.54
CA LEU A 319 -28.16 3.74 6.16
C LEU A 319 -29.33 3.87 5.18
N ARG A 320 -30.45 3.19 5.43
CA ARG A 320 -31.60 3.22 4.52
C ARG A 320 -32.16 4.64 4.40
N ALA A 321 -32.33 5.34 5.52
CA ALA A 321 -32.79 6.73 5.53
C ALA A 321 -31.81 7.67 4.78
N ALA A 322 -30.51 7.49 4.97
CA ALA A 322 -29.48 8.29 4.30
C ALA A 322 -29.45 8.05 2.77
N ILE A 323 -29.72 6.82 2.32
CA ILE A 323 -29.85 6.50 0.89
C ILE A 323 -31.01 7.29 0.27
N ASP A 324 -32.18 7.28 0.90
CA ASP A 324 -33.35 7.96 0.37
C ASP A 324 -33.11 9.48 0.30
N ALA A 325 -32.56 10.08 1.38
CA ALA A 325 -32.21 11.50 1.41
C ALA A 325 -31.18 11.90 0.34
N VAL A 326 -30.17 11.05 0.07
CA VAL A 326 -29.16 11.39 -0.95
C VAL A 326 -29.69 11.23 -2.37
N LEU A 327 -30.67 10.35 -2.61
CA LEU A 327 -31.32 10.26 -3.91
C LEU A 327 -32.24 11.45 -4.19
N GLU A 328 -32.94 11.94 -3.17
CA GLU A 328 -33.80 13.13 -3.28
C GLU A 328 -33.00 14.41 -3.57
N GLY A 329 -31.77 14.51 -3.04
CA GLY A 329 -30.95 15.70 -3.20
C GLY A 329 -30.29 15.88 -4.57
N GLY A 330 -30.40 14.92 -5.50
CA GLY A 330 -29.86 15.02 -6.87
C GLY A 330 -29.14 13.75 -7.36
N PRO A 331 -28.42 13.83 -8.51
CA PRO A 331 -27.89 12.65 -9.19
C PRO A 331 -26.88 11.85 -8.35
N VAL A 332 -27.10 10.53 -8.25
CA VAL A 332 -26.22 9.56 -7.60
C VAL A 332 -26.00 8.39 -8.54
N ALA A 333 -24.74 8.05 -8.81
CA ALA A 333 -24.36 6.94 -9.67
C ALA A 333 -24.44 5.61 -8.91
N ARG A 334 -24.00 5.61 -7.65
CA ARG A 334 -23.99 4.43 -6.79
C ARG A 334 -23.91 4.77 -5.31
N VAL A 335 -24.27 3.79 -4.47
CA VAL A 335 -24.11 3.86 -3.02
C VAL A 335 -23.38 2.63 -2.47
N GLY A 336 -22.46 2.83 -1.54
CA GLY A 336 -21.90 1.78 -0.69
C GLY A 336 -22.00 2.13 0.79
N ALA A 337 -21.73 1.14 1.64
CA ALA A 337 -21.68 1.33 3.09
C ALA A 337 -20.57 0.50 3.74
N PHE A 338 -19.90 1.05 4.74
CA PHE A 338 -18.79 0.41 5.43
C PHE A 338 -18.90 0.61 6.92
N ASP A 339 -18.67 -0.46 7.67
CA ASP A 339 -18.64 -0.41 9.12
C ASP A 339 -17.46 0.49 9.59
N PRO A 340 -17.67 1.35 10.60
CA PRO A 340 -16.67 2.32 11.04
C PRO A 340 -15.44 1.68 11.69
N VAL A 341 -15.52 0.43 12.16
CA VAL A 341 -14.44 -0.25 12.88
C VAL A 341 -13.67 -1.18 11.95
N SER A 342 -14.36 -2.10 11.29
CA SER A 342 -13.78 -3.06 10.36
C SER A 342 -13.50 -2.47 8.98
N HIS A 343 -14.11 -1.34 8.63
CA HIS A 343 -14.04 -0.68 7.32
C HIS A 343 -14.55 -1.52 6.14
N VAL A 344 -15.26 -2.61 6.44
CA VAL A 344 -15.79 -3.59 5.49
C VAL A 344 -17.32 -3.49 5.47
N THR A 345 -17.95 -3.73 4.31
CA THR A 345 -19.42 -3.84 4.22
C THR A 345 -19.89 -5.14 4.87
N THR A 346 -20.45 -5.04 6.08
CA THR A 346 -20.92 -6.19 6.86
C THR A 346 -22.16 -6.83 6.23
N PRO A 347 -22.50 -8.10 6.57
CA PRO A 347 -23.73 -8.73 6.08
C PRO A 347 -25.02 -7.96 6.38
N ALA A 348 -25.06 -7.19 7.48
CA ALA A 348 -26.20 -6.34 7.80
C ALA A 348 -26.33 -5.17 6.81
N LEU A 349 -25.23 -4.48 6.52
CA LEU A 349 -25.20 -3.40 5.52
C LEU A 349 -25.47 -3.93 4.11
N GLN A 350 -24.97 -5.13 3.77
CA GLN A 350 -25.28 -5.79 2.50
C GLN A 350 -26.80 -6.00 2.30
N ARG A 351 -27.54 -6.40 3.35
CA ARG A 351 -29.00 -6.54 3.26
C ARG A 351 -29.69 -5.20 3.05
N ALA A 352 -29.32 -4.17 3.81
CA ALA A 352 -29.89 -2.83 3.67
C ALA A 352 -29.63 -2.23 2.28
N LEU A 353 -28.45 -2.44 1.69
CA LEU A 353 -28.14 -2.04 0.32
C LEU A 353 -29.02 -2.75 -0.71
N ARG A 354 -29.27 -4.07 -0.55
CA ARG A 354 -30.16 -4.81 -1.46
C ARG A 354 -31.61 -4.36 -1.37
N GLU A 355 -32.09 -4.10 -0.15
CA GLU A 355 -33.43 -3.55 0.08
C GLU A 355 -33.59 -2.19 -0.59
N ALA A 356 -32.56 -1.34 -0.55
CA ALA A 356 -32.55 -0.07 -1.26
C ALA A 356 -32.64 -0.23 -2.79
N VAL A 357 -31.88 -1.15 -3.38
CA VAL A 357 -31.99 -1.44 -4.82
C VAL A 357 -33.37 -1.98 -5.19
N ALA A 358 -33.92 -2.89 -4.38
CA ALA A 358 -35.25 -3.44 -4.64
C ALA A 358 -36.35 -2.35 -4.62
N ALA A 359 -36.19 -1.31 -3.80
CA ALA A 359 -37.12 -0.19 -3.72
C ALA A 359 -36.96 0.83 -4.86
N VAL A 360 -35.72 1.12 -5.28
CA VAL A 360 -35.39 2.22 -6.22
C VAL A 360 -35.22 1.74 -7.67
N GLY A 361 -34.83 0.48 -7.87
CA GLY A 361 -34.65 -0.17 -9.17
C GLY A 361 -33.33 0.16 -9.88
N ALA A 362 -33.06 1.45 -10.15
CA ALA A 362 -31.94 1.88 -11.01
C ALA A 362 -30.63 2.23 -10.28
N LEU A 363 -30.55 1.98 -8.97
CA LEU A 363 -29.37 2.30 -8.15
C LEU A 363 -28.35 1.16 -8.17
N GLU A 364 -27.10 1.46 -8.54
CA GLU A 364 -25.98 0.54 -8.31
C GLU A 364 -25.57 0.60 -6.82
N VAL A 365 -25.42 -0.56 -6.19
CA VAL A 365 -24.89 -0.66 -4.83
C VAL A 365 -23.57 -1.41 -4.83
N VAL A 366 -22.62 -0.93 -4.03
CA VAL A 366 -21.27 -1.48 -3.95
C VAL A 366 -20.97 -1.95 -2.53
N ALA A 367 -20.36 -3.13 -2.42
CA ALA A 367 -19.81 -3.65 -1.16
C ALA A 367 -18.28 -3.75 -1.27
N GLY A 368 -17.61 -4.10 -0.17
CA GLY A 368 -16.17 -4.31 -0.16
C GLY A 368 -15.56 -3.62 1.04
N THR A 369 -14.51 -2.84 0.81
CA THR A 369 -13.83 -2.06 1.84
C THR A 369 -13.60 -0.63 1.38
N ARG A 370 -13.69 0.32 2.32
CA ARG A 370 -13.17 1.69 2.11
C ARG A 370 -11.66 1.79 2.37
N ALA A 371 -11.08 0.78 3.02
CA ALA A 371 -9.63 0.66 3.25
C ALA A 371 -8.92 0.05 2.02
N HIS A 372 -7.77 -0.59 2.21
CA HIS A 372 -6.90 -1.04 1.13
C HIS A 372 -7.31 -2.40 0.57
N PHE A 373 -6.70 -2.81 -0.55
CA PHE A 373 -6.89 -4.15 -1.10
C PHE A 373 -6.63 -5.27 -0.08
N THR A 374 -5.68 -5.07 0.84
CA THR A 374 -5.43 -5.95 1.99
C THR A 374 -6.70 -6.33 2.73
N GLU A 375 -7.54 -5.36 3.08
CA GLU A 375 -8.79 -5.61 3.80
C GLU A 375 -9.79 -6.37 2.94
N LEU A 376 -9.91 -6.06 1.65
CA LEU A 376 -10.78 -6.80 0.72
C LEU A 376 -10.33 -8.26 0.59
N ASN A 377 -9.03 -8.48 0.40
CA ASN A 377 -8.45 -9.81 0.23
C ASN A 377 -8.65 -10.68 1.48
N ARG A 378 -8.42 -10.11 2.67
CA ARG A 378 -8.63 -10.79 3.96
C ARG A 378 -10.10 -11.06 4.27
N SER A 379 -11.00 -10.19 3.82
CA SER A 379 -12.44 -10.28 4.13
C SER A 379 -13.29 -10.89 3.01
N ILE A 380 -12.69 -11.40 1.93
CA ILE A 380 -13.43 -11.79 0.73
C ILE A 380 -14.57 -12.79 0.98
N ALA A 381 -14.41 -13.68 1.98
CA ALA A 381 -15.44 -14.64 2.38
C ALA A 381 -16.76 -13.99 2.84
N VAL A 382 -16.70 -12.75 3.38
CA VAL A 382 -17.87 -11.94 3.78
C VAL A 382 -18.78 -11.62 2.58
N PHE A 383 -18.25 -11.66 1.36
CA PHE A 383 -18.96 -11.34 0.12
C PHE A 383 -19.37 -12.58 -0.69
N SER A 384 -19.36 -13.76 -0.07
CA SER A 384 -19.77 -15.03 -0.73
C SER A 384 -21.21 -15.02 -1.20
N GLY A 385 -22.11 -14.31 -0.49
CA GLY A 385 -23.50 -14.14 -0.88
C GLY A 385 -23.79 -12.82 -1.58
N TRP A 386 -22.78 -12.06 -2.04
CA TRP A 386 -22.91 -10.75 -2.68
C TRP A 386 -22.60 -10.80 -4.17
N ASP A 387 -23.62 -10.52 -4.99
CA ASP A 387 -23.51 -10.61 -6.46
C ASP A 387 -23.22 -9.26 -7.13
N GLY A 388 -23.21 -8.16 -6.36
CA GLY A 388 -22.95 -6.81 -6.86
C GLY A 388 -21.46 -6.48 -6.99
N PRO A 389 -21.14 -5.25 -7.47
CA PRO A 389 -19.78 -4.74 -7.55
C PRO A 389 -19.03 -4.77 -6.21
N LEU A 390 -17.69 -4.86 -6.28
CA LEU A 390 -16.78 -4.76 -5.14
C LEU A 390 -15.88 -3.51 -5.25
N THR A 391 -15.44 -2.99 -4.10
CA THR A 391 -14.51 -1.86 -4.03
C THR A 391 -13.39 -2.03 -3.01
N CYS A 392 -12.24 -1.43 -3.31
CA CYS A 392 -11.13 -1.18 -2.38
C CYS A 392 -10.33 0.05 -2.80
N SER A 393 -9.68 0.71 -1.84
CA SER A 393 -8.73 1.80 -2.08
C SER A 393 -7.31 1.26 -2.29
N VAL A 394 -6.42 2.09 -2.83
CA VAL A 394 -4.99 1.75 -2.98
C VAL A 394 -4.13 3.00 -2.77
N THR A 395 -2.93 2.79 -2.24
CA THR A 395 -1.93 3.85 -2.05
C THR A 395 -0.54 3.22 -2.13
N PRO A 396 0.47 3.92 -2.66
CA PRO A 396 1.81 3.36 -2.80
C PRO A 396 2.69 3.52 -1.55
N GLN A 397 2.26 4.31 -0.55
CA GLN A 397 3.12 4.68 0.59
C GLN A 397 2.63 4.11 1.92
N MET A 398 2.32 2.81 1.95
CA MET A 398 1.88 2.14 3.18
C MET A 398 3.03 1.88 4.15
N HIS A 399 4.17 1.43 3.64
CA HIS A 399 5.31 1.04 4.46
C HIS A 399 6.55 1.90 4.23
N ASP A 400 6.72 2.40 3.00
CA ASP A 400 7.82 3.26 2.60
C ASP A 400 7.28 4.49 1.87
N ARG A 401 7.92 5.63 2.11
CA ARG A 401 7.57 6.95 1.57
C ARG A 401 8.59 7.40 0.52
N SER A 402 9.55 6.53 0.17
CA SER A 402 10.59 6.81 -0.80
C SER A 402 10.02 6.97 -2.22
N PRO A 403 10.61 7.86 -3.05
CA PRO A 403 10.23 7.98 -4.46
C PRO A 403 10.37 6.67 -5.25
N GLU A 404 11.31 5.81 -4.85
CA GLU A 404 11.53 4.49 -5.44
C GLU A 404 10.32 3.58 -5.19
N GLU A 405 9.83 3.47 -3.96
CA GLU A 405 8.61 2.70 -3.65
C GLU A 405 7.41 3.22 -4.44
N VAL A 406 7.24 4.55 -4.49
CA VAL A 406 6.15 5.18 -5.26
C VAL A 406 6.22 4.77 -6.73
N THR A 407 7.42 4.72 -7.31
CA THR A 407 7.61 4.32 -8.71
C THR A 407 7.36 2.82 -8.91
N GLU A 408 7.90 1.99 -8.03
CA GLU A 408 7.78 0.52 -8.09
C GLU A 408 6.32 0.05 -7.92
N SER A 409 5.52 0.78 -7.14
CA SER A 409 4.10 0.50 -6.87
C SER A 409 3.24 0.39 -8.13
N ILE A 410 3.60 1.05 -9.24
CA ILE A 410 2.80 1.04 -10.48
C ILE A 410 2.60 -0.38 -11.01
N ARG A 411 3.65 -1.21 -10.95
CA ARG A 411 3.56 -2.62 -11.36
C ARG A 411 2.65 -3.41 -10.41
N MET A 412 2.70 -3.07 -9.12
CA MET A 412 1.90 -3.72 -8.09
C MET A 412 0.43 -3.36 -8.19
N LEU A 413 0.07 -2.13 -8.58
CA LEU A 413 -1.32 -1.74 -8.84
C LEU A 413 -2.00 -2.70 -9.83
N ARG A 414 -1.30 -3.07 -10.90
CA ARG A 414 -1.82 -4.04 -11.87
C ARG A 414 -1.97 -5.44 -11.28
N TRP A 415 -1.01 -5.88 -10.47
CA TRP A 415 -1.10 -7.17 -9.78
C TRP A 415 -2.26 -7.19 -8.78
N VAL A 416 -2.45 -6.09 -8.05
CA VAL A 416 -3.56 -5.85 -7.11
C VAL A 416 -4.89 -5.98 -7.84
N VAL A 417 -5.12 -5.25 -8.93
CA VAL A 417 -6.42 -5.35 -9.64
C VAL A 417 -6.61 -6.70 -10.34
N SER A 418 -5.54 -7.36 -10.78
CA SER A 418 -5.64 -8.72 -11.33
C SER A 418 -6.06 -9.72 -10.25
N SER A 419 -5.50 -9.59 -9.04
CA SER A 419 -5.87 -10.40 -7.89
C SER A 419 -7.30 -10.07 -7.42
N ALA A 420 -7.65 -8.79 -7.36
CA ALA A 420 -9.01 -8.34 -7.04
C ALA A 420 -10.03 -8.85 -8.06
N SER A 421 -9.71 -8.86 -9.35
CA SER A 421 -10.62 -9.32 -10.42
C SER A 421 -10.88 -10.82 -10.30
N ARG A 422 -9.85 -11.60 -9.97
CA ARG A 422 -10.00 -13.02 -9.61
C ARG A 422 -10.94 -13.19 -8.41
N LEU A 423 -10.77 -12.41 -7.35
CA LEU A 423 -11.63 -12.46 -6.15
C LEU A 423 -13.07 -12.00 -6.45
N ALA A 424 -13.22 -11.02 -7.34
CA ALA A 424 -14.51 -10.53 -7.80
C ALA A 424 -15.25 -11.55 -8.67
N ALA A 425 -14.58 -12.56 -9.22
CA ALA A 425 -15.21 -13.68 -9.94
C ALA A 425 -16.22 -13.22 -11.01
N GLY A 426 -15.86 -12.17 -11.76
CA GLY A 426 -16.69 -11.56 -12.82
C GLY A 426 -17.55 -10.38 -12.38
N ARG A 427 -17.66 -10.10 -11.06
CA ARG A 427 -18.29 -8.87 -10.55
C ARG A 427 -17.45 -7.65 -10.92
N ALA A 428 -18.11 -6.52 -11.15
CA ALA A 428 -17.43 -5.26 -11.43
C ALA A 428 -16.57 -4.80 -10.24
N LEU A 429 -15.44 -4.16 -10.55
CA LEU A 429 -14.55 -3.55 -9.58
C LEU A 429 -14.59 -2.02 -9.69
N HIS A 430 -14.84 -1.37 -8.57
CA HIS A 430 -14.59 0.06 -8.41
C HIS A 430 -13.32 0.24 -7.59
N VAL A 431 -12.27 0.77 -8.20
CA VAL A 431 -10.99 0.97 -7.51
C VAL A 431 -10.91 2.41 -7.03
N GLY A 432 -10.60 2.57 -5.76
CA GLY A 432 -10.22 3.85 -5.20
C GLY A 432 -11.01 4.24 -3.95
N PRO A 433 -10.66 5.38 -3.33
CA PRO A 433 -9.70 6.36 -3.85
C PRO A 433 -8.27 5.84 -4.03
N VAL A 434 -7.64 6.25 -5.14
CA VAL A 434 -6.22 6.07 -5.44
C VAL A 434 -5.53 7.35 -4.98
N THR A 435 -4.73 7.27 -3.91
CA THR A 435 -4.07 8.43 -3.29
C THR A 435 -2.59 8.15 -3.07
N LEU A 436 -1.74 9.19 -3.04
CA LEU A 436 -0.32 9.03 -2.74
C LEU A 436 -0.08 8.58 -1.29
N ARG A 437 -0.90 9.10 -0.35
CA ARG A 437 -0.85 8.76 1.08
C ARG A 437 -2.16 8.11 1.54
N PRO A 438 -2.13 7.28 2.59
CA PRO A 438 -3.34 6.78 3.24
C PRO A 438 -4.22 7.94 3.72
N ARG A 439 -5.54 7.80 3.57
CA ARG A 439 -6.53 8.82 3.97
C ARG A 439 -6.84 8.79 5.46
N TRP A 440 -6.57 7.65 6.10
CA TRP A 440 -6.57 7.39 7.54
C TRP A 440 -5.80 6.09 7.77
N ASN A 441 -5.62 5.72 9.03
CA ASN A 441 -4.98 4.48 9.42
C ASN A 441 -6.02 3.44 9.84
N ALA A 442 -6.30 2.48 8.96
CA ALA A 442 -7.30 1.42 9.17
C ALA A 442 -6.93 0.39 10.24
N VAL A 443 -5.68 0.42 10.73
CA VAL A 443 -5.16 -0.49 11.75
C VAL A 443 -4.65 0.25 12.99
N ALA A 444 -5.00 1.52 13.15
CA ALA A 444 -4.68 2.30 14.34
C ALA A 444 -5.34 1.68 15.58
N THR A 445 -4.65 1.77 16.71
CA THR A 445 -5.20 1.37 18.02
C THR A 445 -5.64 2.58 18.84
N ALA A 446 -5.15 3.77 18.49
CA ALA A 446 -5.62 5.02 19.03
C ALA A 446 -7.09 5.30 18.65
N PRO A 447 -7.86 5.94 19.55
CA PRO A 447 -9.21 6.35 19.24
C PRO A 447 -9.26 7.30 18.03
N THR A 448 -10.25 7.11 17.17
CA THR A 448 -10.56 8.06 16.11
C THR A 448 -10.94 9.41 16.69
N ARG A 449 -10.49 10.49 16.04
CA ARG A 449 -10.88 11.86 16.41
C ARG A 449 -12.41 12.01 16.34
N VAL A 450 -12.99 12.54 17.41
CA VAL A 450 -14.42 12.88 17.43
C VAL A 450 -14.66 14.13 16.58
N VAL A 451 -15.63 14.05 15.68
CA VAL A 451 -16.08 15.19 14.89
C VAL A 451 -17.06 16.01 15.72
N THR A 452 -16.73 17.28 15.96
CA THR A 452 -17.56 18.21 16.75
C THR A 452 -18.04 19.40 15.95
N ASP A 453 -17.34 19.77 14.87
CA ASP A 453 -17.76 20.82 13.94
C ASP A 453 -18.87 20.26 13.05
N ALA A 454 -20.01 20.96 12.98
CA ALA A 454 -21.14 20.61 12.10
C ALA A 454 -20.95 21.12 10.66
N THR A 455 -19.89 21.89 10.41
CA THR A 455 -19.57 22.50 9.12
C THR A 455 -18.39 21.80 8.46
N VAL A 456 -18.01 22.30 7.28
CA VAL A 456 -16.77 21.91 6.56
C VAL A 456 -15.75 23.05 6.52
N GLU A 457 -15.98 24.13 7.27
CA GLU A 457 -15.18 25.38 7.19
C GLU A 457 -13.69 25.12 7.43
N HIS A 458 -13.38 24.32 8.46
CA HIS A 458 -12.03 23.95 8.85
C HIS A 458 -11.52 22.64 8.21
N GLY A 459 -12.24 22.14 7.21
CA GLY A 459 -11.99 20.84 6.60
C GLY A 459 -12.48 19.66 7.46
N TYR A 460 -12.40 18.46 6.90
CA TYR A 460 -12.92 17.23 7.51
C TYR A 460 -12.11 16.01 7.06
N GLY A 461 -12.36 14.84 7.66
CA GLY A 461 -11.80 13.57 7.21
C GLY A 461 -10.27 13.61 7.07
N PRO A 462 -9.70 13.34 5.87
CA PRO A 462 -8.26 13.32 5.64
C PRO A 462 -7.51 14.60 6.04
N GLU A 463 -8.14 15.78 6.02
CA GLU A 463 -7.53 17.02 6.51
C GLU A 463 -7.08 16.92 7.97
N THR A 464 -7.78 16.14 8.77
CA THR A 464 -7.51 15.97 10.20
C THR A 464 -6.57 14.82 10.52
N VAL A 465 -6.12 14.09 9.49
CA VAL A 465 -5.26 12.92 9.63
C VAL A 465 -3.79 13.34 9.45
N PRO A 466 -2.93 13.12 10.45
CA PRO A 466 -1.49 13.33 10.31
C PRO A 466 -0.92 12.55 9.11
N ASP A 467 -0.03 13.18 8.35
CA ASP A 467 0.66 12.59 7.18
C ASP A 467 -0.24 12.15 6.00
N ALA A 468 -1.53 12.47 5.99
CA ALA A 468 -2.41 12.19 4.85
C ALA A 468 -2.15 13.11 3.63
N THR A 469 -1.41 14.20 3.82
CA THR A 469 -1.01 15.13 2.76
C THR A 469 0.41 14.84 2.29
N ASP A 470 0.55 14.46 1.02
CA ASP A 470 1.86 14.25 0.41
C ASP A 470 2.45 15.57 -0.09
N PRO A 471 3.68 15.95 0.31
CA PRO A 471 4.31 17.19 -0.17
C PRO A 471 4.57 17.18 -1.69
N ALA A 472 4.62 16.01 -2.32
CA ALA A 472 4.83 15.84 -3.75
C ALA A 472 3.53 15.84 -4.57
N GLN A 473 2.33 15.93 -3.96
CA GLN A 473 1.03 15.82 -4.63
C GLN A 473 0.90 16.70 -5.88
N HIS A 474 1.38 17.94 -5.81
CA HIS A 474 1.31 18.93 -6.88
C HIS A 474 2.55 18.99 -7.78
N THR A 475 3.42 17.97 -7.71
CA THR A 475 4.61 17.90 -8.56
C THR A 475 4.31 17.21 -9.89
N PRO A 476 5.12 17.46 -10.94
CA PRO A 476 5.01 16.72 -12.19
C PRO A 476 5.21 15.20 -12.03
N ALA A 477 5.99 14.77 -11.03
CA ALA A 477 6.21 13.35 -10.74
C ALA A 477 4.91 12.68 -10.27
N ALA A 478 4.16 13.33 -9.37
CA ALA A 478 2.84 12.85 -8.95
C ALA A 478 1.86 12.79 -10.13
N GLY A 479 1.84 13.81 -10.99
CA GLY A 479 1.00 13.81 -12.20
C GLY A 479 1.28 12.61 -13.12
N ARG A 480 2.56 12.28 -13.35
CA ARG A 480 2.97 11.09 -14.12
C ARG A 480 2.56 9.80 -13.40
N TRP A 481 2.76 9.71 -12.09
CA TRP A 481 2.37 8.55 -11.31
C TRP A 481 0.87 8.28 -11.40
N PHE A 482 0.00 9.30 -11.29
CA PHE A 482 -1.44 9.11 -11.45
C PHE A 482 -1.82 8.64 -12.86
N ALA A 483 -1.13 9.12 -13.90
CA ALA A 483 -1.34 8.66 -15.28
C ALA A 483 -0.95 7.19 -15.47
N ASP A 484 0.20 6.80 -14.92
CA ASP A 484 0.65 5.41 -14.98
C ASP A 484 -0.21 4.49 -14.09
N ALA A 485 -0.71 5.00 -12.95
CA ALA A 485 -1.65 4.29 -12.09
C ALA A 485 -2.97 4.01 -12.82
N VAL A 486 -3.56 5.00 -13.51
CA VAL A 486 -4.76 4.78 -14.34
C VAL A 486 -4.51 3.71 -15.40
N ARG A 487 -3.36 3.75 -16.08
CA ARG A 487 -2.99 2.74 -17.09
C ARG A 487 -2.87 1.35 -16.45
N ALA A 488 -2.20 1.23 -15.31
CA ALA A 488 -2.01 -0.03 -14.60
C ALA A 488 -3.32 -0.63 -14.07
N LEU A 489 -4.25 0.22 -13.64
CA LEU A 489 -5.57 -0.16 -13.12
C LEU A 489 -6.60 -0.43 -14.21
N THR A 490 -6.35 -0.01 -15.46
CA THR A 490 -7.26 -0.23 -16.60
C THR A 490 -7.10 -1.67 -17.11
N VAL A 491 -7.76 -2.60 -16.42
CA VAL A 491 -7.83 -4.03 -16.76
C VAL A 491 -9.30 -4.49 -16.87
N PRO A 492 -9.59 -5.61 -17.54
CA PRO A 492 -10.95 -6.15 -17.61
C PRO A 492 -11.57 -6.34 -16.22
N GLY A 493 -12.82 -5.89 -16.07
CA GLY A 493 -13.58 -5.95 -14.82
C GLY A 493 -13.51 -4.67 -13.98
N VAL A 494 -12.54 -3.77 -14.20
CA VAL A 494 -12.51 -2.46 -13.54
C VAL A 494 -13.49 -1.51 -14.21
N ALA A 495 -14.56 -1.15 -13.50
CA ALA A 495 -15.66 -0.32 -13.98
C ALA A 495 -15.45 1.18 -13.68
N SER A 496 -14.82 1.52 -12.56
CA SER A 496 -14.39 2.89 -12.29
C SER A 496 -13.10 2.97 -11.50
N ILE A 497 -12.41 4.11 -11.65
CA ILE A 497 -11.23 4.48 -10.88
C ILE A 497 -11.50 5.85 -10.25
N THR A 498 -11.56 5.92 -8.92
CA THR A 498 -11.59 7.19 -8.20
C THR A 498 -10.16 7.59 -7.87
N LEU A 499 -9.73 8.74 -8.39
CA LEU A 499 -8.42 9.30 -8.11
C LEU A 499 -8.46 10.17 -6.85
N ALA A 500 -7.37 10.87 -6.58
CA ALA A 500 -7.20 11.78 -5.45
C ALA A 500 -8.29 12.87 -5.38
N GLU A 501 -8.19 13.73 -4.36
CA GLU A 501 -9.20 14.77 -4.13
C GLU A 501 -9.34 15.68 -5.37
N ALA A 502 -10.54 16.22 -5.61
CA ALA A 502 -10.76 17.11 -6.74
C ALA A 502 -9.90 18.37 -6.63
N TRP A 503 -9.69 18.86 -5.41
CA TRP A 503 -8.93 20.07 -5.11
C TRP A 503 -8.27 20.01 -3.72
N GLY A 504 -7.44 21.00 -3.41
CA GLY A 504 -6.75 21.15 -2.13
C GLY A 504 -5.37 20.49 -2.10
N PRO A 505 -4.69 20.48 -0.93
CA PRO A 505 -3.33 19.94 -0.79
C PRO A 505 -3.19 18.45 -1.14
N ARG A 506 -4.30 17.71 -1.11
CA ARG A 506 -4.38 16.27 -1.46
C ARG A 506 -5.02 16.02 -2.82
N GLY A 507 -5.32 17.07 -3.58
CA GLY A 507 -6.09 16.97 -4.81
C GLY A 507 -5.30 17.24 -6.08
N PHE A 508 -6.03 17.36 -7.20
CA PHE A 508 -5.46 17.72 -8.49
C PHE A 508 -5.30 19.22 -8.70
N VAL A 509 -6.19 20.04 -8.13
CA VAL A 509 -6.17 21.50 -8.23
C VAL A 509 -5.83 22.12 -6.87
N ALA A 510 -4.73 22.86 -6.78
CA ALA A 510 -4.36 23.62 -5.59
C ALA A 510 -5.20 24.89 -5.43
N ALA A 511 -5.13 25.53 -4.25
CA ALA A 511 -5.96 26.68 -3.89
C ALA A 511 -5.80 27.90 -4.83
N ASP A 512 -4.65 28.03 -5.48
CA ASP A 512 -4.35 29.10 -6.44
C ASP A 512 -4.76 28.75 -7.90
N GLY A 513 -5.48 27.65 -8.09
CA GLY A 513 -5.92 27.14 -9.39
C GLY A 513 -4.83 26.40 -10.16
N MET A 514 -3.57 26.36 -9.68
CA MET A 514 -2.52 25.55 -10.29
C MET A 514 -2.66 24.09 -9.88
N GLY A 515 -2.34 23.16 -10.76
CA GLY A 515 -2.55 21.76 -10.46
C GLY A 515 -2.08 20.79 -11.53
N ASN A 516 -2.13 19.51 -11.17
CA ASN A 516 -1.97 18.42 -12.12
C ASN A 516 -3.30 18.18 -12.85
N ALA A 517 -3.27 17.93 -14.15
CA ALA A 517 -4.45 17.45 -14.87
C ALA A 517 -4.67 15.95 -14.55
N PRO A 518 -5.91 15.49 -14.32
CA PRO A 518 -6.19 14.07 -14.26
C PRO A 518 -5.89 13.42 -15.63
N PRO A 519 -5.52 12.14 -15.68
CA PRO A 519 -5.17 11.48 -16.94
C PRO A 519 -6.32 11.54 -17.95
N GLU A 520 -6.02 11.88 -19.21
CA GLU A 520 -7.03 11.94 -20.27
C GLU A 520 -7.56 10.52 -20.60
N GLY A 521 -8.77 10.22 -20.13
CA GLY A 521 -9.45 8.96 -20.41
C GLY A 521 -10.98 9.03 -20.44
N GLY A 522 -11.57 10.21 -20.27
CA GLY A 522 -13.03 10.37 -20.16
C GLY A 522 -13.67 11.45 -21.04
N ARG A 523 -13.00 12.59 -21.31
CA ARG A 523 -13.53 13.64 -22.20
C ARG A 523 -12.40 14.43 -22.88
N ARG A 524 -12.61 14.75 -24.16
CA ARG A 524 -11.81 15.70 -24.93
C ARG A 524 -12.05 17.12 -24.40
N GLY A 525 -10.95 17.84 -24.16
CA GLY A 525 -10.86 19.29 -24.31
C GLY A 525 -11.30 20.15 -23.12
N VAL A 526 -10.44 20.29 -22.11
CA VAL A 526 -10.23 21.56 -21.39
C VAL A 526 -8.75 21.60 -20.96
N PRO A 527 -7.96 22.61 -21.35
CA PRO A 527 -6.62 22.74 -20.83
C PRO A 527 -6.68 23.22 -19.37
N VAL A 528 -6.14 22.42 -18.45
CA VAL A 528 -5.63 22.95 -17.18
C VAL A 528 -4.45 23.86 -17.55
N ARG A 529 -4.32 25.02 -16.89
CA ARG A 529 -3.14 25.89 -17.07
C ARG A 529 -1.89 25.16 -16.54
N ALA A 530 -1.30 24.30 -17.36
CA ALA A 530 0.02 23.76 -17.14
C ALA A 530 1.06 24.88 -17.34
N ARG A 531 2.16 24.83 -16.56
CA ARG A 531 3.31 25.72 -16.75
C ARG A 531 3.93 25.56 -18.13
#